data_AF-A0A660UT90-F1
#
_entry.id   AF-A0A660UT90-F1
#
_cell.length_a   1.000
_cell.length_b   1.000
_cell.length_c   1.000
_cell.angle_alpha   90.00
_cell.angle_beta   90.00
_cell.angle_gamma   90.00
#
_symmetry.space_group_name_H-M   'P 1'
#
loop_
_entity.id
_entity.type
_entity.pdbx_description
1 polymer ?
#
loop_
_entity_poly.entity_id
_entity_poly.type
_entity_poly.pdbx_seq_one_letter_code
_entity_poly.pdbx_strand_id
1 'polypeptide(L)'
;MSRSTLNFILDLVSFLNLLGLTITGFIMKYVLPPGTSGMGRALHGGTGRGIQVKELWLMTRHEWGSIHFYLAVVFVVLMITHVILHWRWIKSYAKSVASR
;
A
#
# COMPACT_ATOMS: atom_id res chain seq x y z
N MET A 1 28.23 5.96 -4.53
CA MET A 1 27.32 6.62 -3.57
C MET A 1 27.72 6.24 -2.15
N SER A 2 27.63 7.15 -1.19
CA SER A 2 27.88 6.81 0.20
C SER A 2 26.77 5.90 0.75
N ARG A 3 27.08 5.06 1.75
CA ARG A 3 26.06 4.24 2.42
C ARG A 3 24.93 5.09 3.01
N SER A 4 25.26 6.29 3.50
CA SER A 4 24.28 7.25 4.03
C SER A 4 23.31 7.70 2.94
N THR A 5 23.82 8.05 1.75
CA THR A 5 23.00 8.44 0.61
C THR A 5 22.08 7.31 0.14
N LEU A 6 22.58 6.07 0.12
CA LEU A 6 21.77 4.90 -0.25
C LEU A 6 20.62 4.69 0.75
N ASN A 7 20.91 4.71 2.05
CA ASN A 7 19.89 4.57 3.09
C ASN A 7 18.84 5.68 2.98
N PHE A 8 19.27 6.94 2.83
CA PHE A 8 18.36 8.07 2.67
C PHE A 8 17.42 7.91 1.46
N ILE A 9 17.93 7.47 0.31
CA ILE A 9 17.11 7.25 -0.88
C ILE A 9 16.14 6.10 -0.66
N LEU A 10 16.59 4.98 -0.08
CA LEU A 10 15.72 3.85 0.21
C LEU A 10 14.57 4.26 1.14
N ASP A 11 14.88 5.03 2.19
CA ASP A 11 13.91 5.51 3.16
C ASP A 11 12.92 6.48 2.53
N LEU A 12 13.40 7.40 1.69
CA LEU A 12 12.56 8.34 0.96
C LEU A 12 11.62 7.61 -0.02
N VAL A 13 12.14 6.66 -0.80
CA VAL A 13 11.33 5.87 -1.74
C VAL A 13 10.29 5.02 -0.98
N SER A 14 10.70 4.44 0.16
CA SER A 14 9.79 3.70 1.04
C SER A 14 8.66 4.57 1.58
N PHE A 15 8.99 5.80 2.01
CA PHE A 15 8.00 6.74 2.51
C PHE A 15 7.01 7.18 1.42
N LEU A 16 7.48 7.49 0.23
CA LEU A 16 6.63 7.83 -0.90
C LEU A 16 5.72 6.66 -1.32
N ASN A 17 6.24 5.44 -1.28
CA ASN A 17 5.45 4.24 -1.57
C ASN A 17 4.35 4.02 -0.50
N LEU A 18 4.67 4.20 0.78
CA LEU A 18 3.70 4.16 1.88
C LEU A 18 2.59 5.21 1.72
N LEU A 19 2.96 6.43 1.29
CA LEU A 19 1.98 7.47 1.00
C LEU A 19 1.05 7.05 -0.15
N GLY A 20 1.61 6.48 -1.23
CA GLY A 20 0.84 5.90 -2.33
C GLY A 20 -0.14 4.81 -1.87
N LEU A 21 0.31 3.89 -1.01
CA LEU A 21 -0.54 2.87 -0.39
C LEU A 21 -1.68 3.48 0.43
N THR A 22 -1.37 4.49 1.23
CA THR A 22 -2.36 5.16 2.08
C THR A 22 -3.43 5.85 1.23
N ILE A 23 -3.02 6.59 0.20
CA ILE A 23 -3.93 7.29 -0.72
C ILE A 23 -4.80 6.29 -1.47
N THR A 24 -4.21 5.27 -2.08
CA THR A 24 -4.95 4.26 -2.85
C THR A 24 -5.91 3.46 -1.95
N GLY A 25 -5.50 3.12 -0.72
CA GLY A 25 -6.36 2.49 0.27
C GLY A 25 -7.54 3.39 0.67
N PHE A 26 -7.30 4.69 0.87
CA PHE A 26 -8.34 5.67 1.17
C PHE A 26 -9.34 5.81 0.00
N ILE A 27 -8.83 5.90 -1.24
CA ILE A 27 -9.66 5.92 -2.44
C ILE A 27 -10.56 4.68 -2.49
N MET A 28 -10.00 3.48 -2.31
CA MET A 28 -10.80 2.25 -2.34
C MET A 28 -11.78 2.11 -1.17
N LYS A 29 -11.49 2.68 -0.01
CA LYS A 29 -12.37 2.60 1.15
C LYS A 29 -13.54 3.58 1.06
N TYR A 30 -13.27 4.82 0.69
CA TYR A 30 -14.23 5.93 0.80
C TYR A 30 -14.74 6.42 -0.56
N VAL A 31 -13.90 6.41 -1.60
CA VAL A 31 -14.30 6.86 -2.94
C VAL A 31 -14.92 5.70 -3.73
N LEU A 32 -14.34 4.51 -3.69
CA LEU A 32 -14.75 3.32 -4.44
C LEU A 32 -15.09 2.13 -3.52
N PRO A 33 -16.11 2.24 -2.64
CA PRO A 33 -16.40 1.23 -1.63
C PRO A 33 -16.77 -0.15 -2.22
N PRO A 34 -16.62 -1.23 -1.44
CA PRO A 34 -16.98 -2.58 -1.85
C PRO A 34 -18.43 -2.68 -2.33
N GLY A 35 -18.68 -3.47 -3.39
CA GLY A 35 -20.02 -3.60 -4.01
C GLY A 35 -20.29 -2.63 -5.16
N THR A 36 -19.35 -1.73 -5.46
CA THR A 36 -19.44 -0.80 -6.59
C THR A 36 -18.89 -1.38 -7.90
N SER A 37 -18.08 -2.44 -7.84
CA SER A 37 -17.81 -3.30 -8.99
C SER A 37 -19.08 -4.11 -9.25
N GLY A 38 -19.74 -3.93 -10.39
CA GLY A 38 -21.04 -4.55 -10.70
C GLY A 38 -21.14 -6.06 -10.42
N MET A 39 -20.02 -6.76 -10.34
CA MET A 39 -19.90 -8.18 -9.98
C MET A 39 -20.28 -8.50 -8.52
N GLY A 40 -20.00 -7.62 -7.55
CA GLY A 40 -20.29 -7.87 -6.13
C GLY A 40 -21.77 -7.78 -5.76
N ARG A 41 -22.58 -7.04 -6.55
CA ARG A 41 -24.04 -6.97 -6.39
C ARG A 41 -24.78 -8.08 -7.14
N ALA A 42 -24.20 -8.59 -8.23
CA ALA A 42 -24.73 -9.74 -8.97
C ALA A 42 -24.67 -11.04 -8.15
N LEU A 43 -23.64 -11.23 -7.32
CA LEU A 43 -23.47 -12.39 -6.44
C LEU A 43 -24.33 -12.35 -5.16
N HIS A 44 -24.94 -11.21 -4.82
CA HIS A 44 -25.72 -11.01 -3.58
C HIS A 44 -27.18 -10.63 -3.81
N GLY A 45 -27.77 -10.98 -4.96
CA GLY A 45 -29.21 -10.85 -5.19
C GLY A 45 -29.76 -9.42 -5.11
N GLY A 46 -28.92 -8.41 -5.35
CA GLY A 46 -29.33 -7.01 -5.26
C GLY A 46 -30.13 -6.57 -6.48
N THR A 47 -31.43 -6.30 -6.28
CA THR A 47 -32.37 -5.67 -7.23
C THR A 47 -32.04 -4.19 -7.49
N GLY A 48 -30.83 -3.91 -7.98
CA GLY A 48 -30.35 -2.56 -8.28
C GLY A 48 -30.70 -2.14 -9.70
N ARG A 49 -31.80 -1.41 -9.85
CA ARG A 49 -32.19 -0.68 -11.07
C ARG A 49 -31.10 0.36 -11.39
N GLY A 50 -30.26 0.09 -12.39
CA GLY A 50 -29.19 0.99 -12.85
C GLY A 50 -27.79 0.52 -12.43
N ILE A 51 -27.10 -0.18 -13.33
CA ILE A 51 -25.68 -0.54 -13.20
C ILE A 51 -24.85 0.74 -13.40
N GLN A 52 -24.69 1.55 -12.36
CA GLN A 52 -23.67 2.61 -12.37
C GLN A 52 -22.46 2.11 -11.60
N VAL A 53 -21.50 1.55 -12.34
CA VAL A 53 -20.16 1.27 -11.82
C VAL A 53 -19.53 2.63 -11.52
N LYS A 54 -19.14 2.87 -10.27
CA LYS A 54 -18.40 4.09 -9.92
C LYS A 54 -16.97 3.93 -10.40
N GLU A 55 -16.55 4.91 -11.18
CA GLU A 55 -15.20 5.00 -11.70
C GLU A 55 -14.54 6.26 -11.15
N LEU A 56 -13.24 6.18 -10.90
CA LEU A 56 -12.40 7.33 -10.63
C LEU A 56 -11.29 7.32 -11.67
N TRP A 57 -11.20 8.39 -12.46
CA TRP A 57 -10.25 8.51 -13.58
C TRP A 57 -10.38 7.40 -14.61
N LEU A 58 -11.61 7.03 -14.99
CA LEU A 58 -11.90 5.93 -15.93
C LEU A 58 -11.41 4.55 -15.44
N MET A 59 -11.05 4.45 -14.16
CA MET A 59 -10.61 3.21 -13.53
C MET A 59 -11.63 2.75 -12.51
N THR A 60 -11.99 1.47 -12.59
CA THR A 60 -12.90 0.85 -11.62
C THR A 60 -12.18 0.57 -10.29
N ARG A 61 -12.95 0.21 -9.26
CA ARG A 61 -12.40 -0.28 -7.99
C ARG A 61 -11.39 -1.42 -8.19
N HIS A 62 -11.61 -2.28 -9.17
CA HIS A 62 -10.73 -3.42 -9.44
C HIS A 62 -9.35 -2.96 -9.90
N GLU A 63 -9.31 -2.01 -10.84
CA GLU A 63 -8.07 -1.44 -11.36
C GLU A 63 -7.28 -0.68 -10.29
N TRP A 64 -7.96 0.12 -9.46
CA TRP A 64 -7.35 0.74 -8.28
C TRP A 64 -6.83 -0.29 -7.28
N GLY A 65 -7.53 -1.43 -7.16
CA GLY A 65 -7.09 -2.59 -6.37
C GLY A 65 -5.80 -3.20 -6.90
N SER A 66 -5.67 -3.36 -8.22
CA SER A 66 -4.44 -3.83 -8.86
C SER A 66 -3.26 -2.88 -8.57
N ILE A 67 -3.47 -1.57 -8.72
CA ILE A 67 -2.44 -0.56 -8.39
C ILE A 67 -2.02 -0.68 -6.92
N HIS A 68 -2.99 -0.71 -6.00
CA HIS A 68 -2.71 -0.83 -4.57
C HIS A 68 -1.96 -2.12 -4.24
N PHE A 69 -2.33 -3.23 -4.87
CA PHE A 69 -1.65 -4.51 -4.68
C PHE A 69 -0.19 -4.47 -5.11
N TYR A 70 0.11 -3.95 -6.30
CA TYR A 70 1.50 -3.83 -6.76
C TYR A 70 2.32 -2.87 -5.89
N LEU A 71 1.71 -1.76 -5.44
CA LEU A 71 2.34 -0.89 -4.45
C LEU A 71 2.67 -1.65 -3.16
N ALA A 72 1.77 -2.52 -2.68
CA ALA A 72 1.97 -3.31 -1.46
C ALA A 72 3.12 -4.32 -1.63
N VAL A 73 3.20 -5.00 -2.78
CA VAL A 73 4.31 -5.91 -3.09
C VAL A 73 5.64 -5.15 -3.08
N VAL A 74 5.71 -3.99 -3.77
CA VAL A 74 6.91 -3.15 -3.77
C VAL A 74 7.26 -2.68 -2.35
N PHE A 75 6.27 -2.27 -1.57
CA PHE A 75 6.47 -1.86 -0.18
C PHE A 75 7.11 -2.96 0.66
N VAL A 76 6.64 -4.21 0.54
CA VAL A 76 7.20 -5.35 1.26
C VAL A 76 8.68 -5.53 0.91
N VAL A 77 9.05 -5.47 -0.38
CA VAL A 77 10.45 -5.58 -0.80
C VAL A 77 11.30 -4.44 -0.25
N LEU A 78 10.78 -3.20 -0.28
CA LEU A 78 11.45 -2.03 0.28
C LEU A 78 11.67 -2.17 1.79
N MET A 79 10.67 -2.66 2.54
CA MET A 79 10.76 -2.87 3.98
C MET A 79 11.75 -3.96 4.36
N ILE A 80 11.78 -5.07 3.62
CA ILE A 80 12.80 -6.12 3.82
C ILE A 80 14.20 -5.53 3.60
N THR A 81 14.39 -4.78 2.51
CA THR A 81 15.67 -4.15 2.20
C THR A 81 16.07 -3.13 3.28
N HIS A 82 15.12 -2.32 3.75
CA HIS A 82 15.33 -1.34 4.81
C HIS A 82 15.80 -2.03 6.11
N VAL A 83 15.12 -3.08 6.55
CA VAL A 83 15.51 -3.83 7.75
C VAL A 83 16.91 -4.45 7.61
N ILE A 84 17.24 -5.01 6.44
CA ILE A 84 18.58 -5.57 6.18
C ILE A 84 19.66 -4.49 6.30
N LEU A 85 19.45 -3.31 5.70
CA LEU A 85 20.41 -2.21 5.78
C LEU A 85 20.57 -1.65 7.20
N HIS A 86 19.48 -1.62 7.97
CA HIS A 86 19.46 -1.10 9.34
C HIS A 86 19.76 -2.15 10.42
N TRP A 87 20.04 -3.40 10.04
CA TRP A 87 20.21 -4.54 10.96
C TRP A 87 21.23 -4.31 12.09
N ARG A 88 22.33 -3.60 11.81
CA ARG A 88 23.34 -3.25 12.82
C ARG A 88 22.77 -2.35 13.92
N TRP A 89 21.99 -1.34 13.53
CA TRP A 89 21.33 -0.44 14.45
C TRP A 89 20.28 -1.19 15.29
N ILE A 90 19.46 -2.04 14.64
CA ILE A 90 18.44 -2.86 15.32
C ILE A 90 19.07 -3.71 16.43
N LYS A 91 20.16 -4.44 16.13
CA LYS A 91 20.87 -5.26 17.13
C LYS A 91 21.43 -4.43 18.28
N SER A 92 21.99 -3.25 17.98
CA SER A 92 22.54 -2.36 19.02
C SER A 92 21.45 -1.82 19.94
N TYR A 93 20.32 -1.40 19.36
CA TYR A 93 19.20 -0.86 20.12
C TYR A 93 18.50 -1.95 20.95
N ALA A 94 18.26 -3.14 20.38
CA ALA A 94 17.68 -4.27 21.11
C ALA A 94 18.50 -4.66 22.35
N LYS A 95 19.84 -4.67 22.24
CA LYS A 95 20.72 -4.88 23.40
C LYS A 95 20.56 -3.78 24.45
N SER A 96 20.51 -2.51 24.02
CA SER A 96 20.33 -1.38 24.93
C SER A 96 19.00 -1.39 25.67
N VAL A 97 17.94 -1.93 25.05
CA VAL A 97 16.63 -2.08 25.69
C VAL A 97 16.64 -3.25 26.68
N ALA A 98 17.28 -4.37 26.33
CA ALA A 98 17.37 -5.55 27.20
C ALA A 98 18.30 -5.36 28.42
N SER A 99 19.22 -4.39 28.35
CA SER A 99 20.12 -4.05 29.47
C SER A 99 19.58 -2.94 30.38
N ARG A 100 18.37 -2.43 30.12
CA ARG A 100 17.63 -1.52 31.00
C ARG A 100 16.66 -2.31 31.85
#